data_AF-A0A355SFX7-F1
#
_entry.id   AF-A0A355SFX7-F1
#
_cell.length_a   1.000
_cell.length_b   1.000
_cell.length_c   1.000
_cell.angle_alpha   90.00
_cell.angle_beta   90.00
_cell.angle_gamma   90.00
#
_symmetry.space_group_name_H-M   'P 1'
#
loop_
_entity.id
_entity.type
_entity.pdbx_description
1 polymer ?
#
loop_
_entity_poly.entity_id
_entity_poly.type
_entity_poly.pdbx_seq_one_letter_code
_entity_poly.pdbx_strand_id
1 'polypeptide(L)'
;LYKFLIEFMILQIIFIIAATSFCILISTLIKSNAAATSTAILFGVAYIILSKIPALSDKSDIMTSFFIALGSPGTIITRRIVQDTGAYYINTLSASLIMIVWTILFLGLSVITAEKREEYI
;
A
#
# COMPACT_ATOMS: atom_id res chain seq x y z
N LEU A 1 -9.16 -2.51 25.31
CA LEU A 1 -7.88 -1.79 25.07
C LEU A 1 -6.79 -2.71 24.54
N TYR A 2 -6.37 -3.74 25.28
CA TYR A 2 -5.32 -4.68 24.84
C TYR A 2 -5.57 -5.34 23.46
N LYS A 3 -6.79 -5.84 23.21
CA LYS A 3 -7.17 -6.40 21.91
C LYS A 3 -6.99 -5.42 20.75
N PHE A 4 -7.41 -4.17 20.94
CA PHE A 4 -7.23 -3.10 19.96
C PHE A 4 -5.75 -2.82 19.70
N LEU A 5 -4.94 -2.77 20.75
CA LEU A 5 -3.51 -2.49 20.64
C LEU A 5 -2.77 -3.58 19.85
N ILE A 6 -3.13 -4.84 20.07
CA ILE A 6 -2.54 -5.98 19.36
C ILE A 6 -2.94 -5.95 17.88
N GLU A 7 -4.23 -5.78 17.57
CA GLU A 7 -4.70 -5.68 16.19
C GLU A 7 -4.05 -4.50 15.45
N PHE A 8 -3.91 -3.36 16.13
CA PHE A 8 -3.25 -2.16 15.60
C PHE A 8 -1.79 -2.46 15.24
N MET A 9 -1.04 -3.06 16.17
CA MET A 9 0.37 -3.41 15.93
C MET A 9 0.54 -4.39 14.77
N ILE A 10 -0.28 -5.44 14.71
CA ILE A 10 -0.20 -6.44 13.64
C ILE A 10 -0.46 -5.79 12.28
N LEU A 11 -1.52 -4.99 12.15
CA LEU A 11 -1.82 -4.30 10.89
C LEU A 11 -0.71 -3.33 10.50
N GLN A 12 -0.14 -2.61 11.47
CA GLN A 12 0.95 -1.67 11.21
C GLN A 12 2.22 -2.38 10.72
N ILE A 13 2.57 -3.52 11.31
CA ILE A 13 3.71 -4.33 10.87
C ILE A 13 3.50 -4.83 9.44
N ILE A 14 2.31 -5.38 9.14
CA ILE A 14 1.98 -5.87 7.79
C ILE A 14 2.03 -4.72 6.78
N PHE A 15 1.54 -3.53 7.14
CA PHE A 15 1.61 -2.35 6.29
C PHE A 15 3.06 -1.93 6.00
N ILE A 16 3.94 -1.91 7.02
CA ILE A 16 5.37 -1.57 6.83
C ILE A 16 6.03 -2.57 5.87
N ILE A 17 5.75 -3.86 6.01
CA ILE A 17 6.28 -4.90 5.11
C ILE A 17 5.82 -4.62 3.67
N ALA A 18 4.52 -4.42 3.46
CA ALA A 18 3.97 -4.14 2.13
C ALA A 18 4.56 -2.87 1.49
N ALA A 19 4.68 -1.80 2.28
CA ALA A 19 5.28 -0.54 1.83
C ALA A 19 6.77 -0.71 1.49
N THR A 20 7.51 -1.48 2.28
CA THR A 20 8.92 -1.78 2.02
C THR A 20 9.09 -2.59 0.74
N SER A 21 8.25 -3.60 0.50
CA SER A 21 8.26 -4.38 -0.74
C SER A 21 7.96 -3.52 -1.96
N PHE A 22 7.05 -2.55 -1.86
CA PHE A 22 6.81 -1.58 -2.93
C PHE A 22 8.06 -0.73 -3.20
N CYS A 23 8.72 -0.22 -2.17
CA CYS A 23 9.97 0.53 -2.32
C CYS A 23 11.07 -0.31 -2.99
N ILE A 24 11.18 -1.59 -2.64
CA ILE A 24 12.14 -2.52 -3.29
C ILE A 24 11.83 -2.65 -4.78
N LEU A 25 10.57 -2.82 -5.16
CA LEU A 25 10.15 -2.89 -6.57
C LEU A 25 10.51 -1.60 -7.34
N ILE A 26 10.23 -0.43 -6.77
CA ILE A 26 10.56 0.85 -7.41
C ILE A 26 12.07 1.02 -7.56
N SER A 27 12.85 0.61 -6.56
CA SER A 27 14.32 0.62 -6.60
C SER A 27 14.90 -0.37 -7.61
N THR A 28 14.25 -1.51 -7.87
CA THR A 28 14.69 -2.42 -8.94
C THR A 28 14.32 -1.93 -10.33
N LEU A 29 13.20 -1.23 -10.48
CA LEU A 29 12.77 -0.62 -11.74
C LEU A 29 13.65 0.59 -12.14
N ILE A 30 14.15 1.35 -11.17
CA ILE A 30 14.85 2.61 -11.43
C ILE A 30 16.34 2.48 -11.12
N LYS A 31 17.21 2.62 -12.14
CA LYS A 31 18.68 2.55 -11.99
C LYS A 31 19.26 3.52 -10.94
N SER A 32 18.64 4.69 -10.78
CA SER A 32 19.10 5.73 -9.86
C SER A 32 18.35 5.66 -8.53
N ASN A 33 19.07 5.39 -7.44
CA ASN A 33 18.50 5.30 -6.09
C ASN A 33 17.79 6.60 -5.65
N ALA A 34 18.31 7.75 -6.10
CA ALA A 34 17.70 9.06 -5.83
C ALA A 34 16.35 9.22 -6.56
N ALA A 35 16.27 8.76 -7.82
CA ALA A 35 15.03 8.78 -8.58
C ALA A 35 14.01 7.77 -8.07
N ALA A 36 14.45 6.60 -7.58
CA ALA A 36 13.58 5.60 -6.95
C ALA A 36 12.89 6.16 -5.70
N THR A 37 13.69 6.74 -4.80
CA THR A 37 13.18 7.36 -3.57
C THR A 37 12.22 8.51 -3.87
N SER A 38 12.59 9.39 -4.81
CA SER A 38 11.72 10.49 -5.25
C SER A 38 10.40 9.99 -5.82
N THR A 39 10.43 8.96 -6.67
CA THR A 39 9.22 8.38 -7.28
C THR A 39 8.30 7.74 -6.25
N ALA A 40 8.86 7.02 -5.27
CA ALA A 40 8.08 6.43 -4.18
C ALA A 40 7.38 7.50 -3.32
N ILE A 41 8.09 8.60 -3.02
CA ILE A 41 7.51 9.75 -2.30
C ILE A 41 6.43 10.44 -3.16
N LEU A 42 6.71 10.66 -4.44
CA LEU A 42 5.77 11.29 -5.37
C LEU A 42 4.49 10.47 -5.50
N PHE A 43 4.60 9.13 -5.49
CA PHE A 43 3.47 8.22 -5.54
C PHE A 43 2.55 8.43 -4.33
N GLY A 44 3.11 8.53 -3.13
CA GLY A 44 2.36 8.85 -1.91
C GLY A 44 1.68 10.22 -1.96
N VAL A 45 2.40 11.25 -2.42
CA VAL A 45 1.90 12.64 -2.46
C VAL A 45 0.84 12.82 -3.55
N ALA A 46 1.09 12.33 -4.77
CA ALA A 46 0.14 12.39 -5.88
C ALA A 46 -1.18 11.70 -5.51
N TYR A 47 -1.09 10.58 -4.79
CA TYR A 47 -2.25 9.85 -4.30
C TYR A 47 -3.07 10.64 -3.27
N ILE A 48 -2.44 11.32 -2.31
CA ILE A 48 -3.12 12.21 -1.35
C ILE A 48 -3.87 13.32 -2.09
N ILE A 49 -3.25 13.93 -3.10
CA ILE A 49 -3.86 15.00 -3.89
C ILE A 49 -5.05 14.47 -4.71
N LEU A 50 -4.88 13.32 -5.37
CA LEU A 50 -5.93 12.67 -6.16
C LEU A 50 -7.16 12.30 -5.31
N SER A 51 -6.97 11.94 -4.03
CA SER A 51 -8.06 11.62 -3.09
C SER A 51 -8.96 12.79 -2.73
N LYS A 52 -8.53 14.04 -3.01
CA LYS A 52 -9.30 15.26 -2.72
C LYS A 52 -10.12 15.75 -3.92
N ILE A 53 -10.04 15.09 -5.07
CA ILE A 53 -10.72 15.49 -6.29
C ILE A 53 -12.09 14.78 -6.37
N PRO A 54 -13.22 15.50 -6.25
CA PRO A 54 -14.56 14.90 -6.19
C PRO A 54 -14.97 14.17 -7.48
N ALA A 55 -14.41 14.54 -8.64
CA ALA A 55 -14.63 13.82 -9.91
C ALA A 55 -14.01 12.41 -9.93
N LEU A 56 -13.12 12.11 -8.99
CA LEU A 56 -12.52 10.80 -8.77
C LEU A 56 -13.08 10.15 -7.50
N SER A 57 -14.22 10.63 -6.97
CA SER A 57 -14.81 10.18 -5.70
C SER A 57 -15.48 8.80 -5.77
N ASP A 58 -15.82 8.29 -6.96
CA ASP A 58 -16.29 6.90 -7.14
C ASP A 58 -15.16 5.86 -6.97
N LYS A 59 -13.97 6.31 -6.57
CA LYS A 59 -12.77 5.50 -6.34
C LYS A 59 -12.67 4.92 -4.94
N SER A 60 -13.75 4.61 -4.23
CA SER A 60 -13.59 3.87 -2.96
C SER A 60 -12.84 2.54 -3.19
N ASP A 61 -13.13 1.89 -4.32
CA ASP A 61 -12.46 0.67 -4.78
C ASP A 61 -11.00 0.90 -5.17
N ILE A 62 -10.71 1.97 -5.94
CA ILE A 62 -9.35 2.27 -6.41
C ILE A 62 -8.48 2.83 -5.26
N MET A 63 -9.07 3.55 -4.30
CA MET A 63 -8.34 4.08 -3.14
C MET A 63 -7.89 2.95 -2.22
N THR A 64 -8.80 2.03 -1.89
CA THR A 64 -8.46 0.87 -1.05
C THR A 64 -7.63 -0.18 -1.78
N SER A 65 -7.61 -0.14 -3.12
CA SER A 65 -6.72 -0.99 -3.93
C SER A 65 -5.25 -0.66 -3.70
N PHE A 66 -4.90 0.58 -3.34
CA PHE A 66 -3.53 0.90 -2.94
C PHE A 66 -3.36 0.85 -1.41
N PHE A 67 -2.27 0.23 -0.96
CA PHE A 67 -2.00 0.04 0.47
C PHE A 67 -1.99 1.37 1.27
N ILE A 68 -1.83 2.53 0.62
CA ILE A 68 -1.86 3.86 1.24
C ILE A 68 -3.16 4.11 2.04
N ALA A 69 -4.33 3.74 1.53
CA ALA A 69 -5.58 3.87 2.28
C ALA A 69 -5.66 2.89 3.47
N LEU A 70 -4.88 1.81 3.43
CA LEU A 70 -4.74 0.82 4.50
C LEU A 70 -3.70 1.24 5.56
N GLY A 71 -3.01 2.36 5.36
CA GLY A 71 -1.97 2.88 6.26
C GLY A 71 -2.47 3.46 7.59
N SER A 72 -3.78 3.45 7.82
CA SER A 72 -4.38 3.84 9.11
C SER A 72 -5.09 2.64 9.77
N PRO A 73 -4.35 1.80 10.51
CA PRO A 73 -4.94 0.66 11.22
C PRO A 73 -6.08 1.07 12.15
N GLY A 74 -5.99 2.27 12.73
CA GLY A 74 -7.03 2.83 13.60
C GLY A 74 -8.38 3.00 12.90
N THR A 75 -8.41 3.48 11.65
CA THR A 75 -9.67 3.66 10.91
C THR A 75 -10.24 2.32 10.41
N ILE A 76 -9.39 1.32 10.18
CA ILE A 76 -9.80 -0.04 9.80
C ILE A 76 -10.45 -0.75 11.00
N ILE A 77 -9.77 -0.76 12.15
CA ILE A 77 -10.23 -1.48 13.36
C ILE A 77 -11.51 -0.84 13.90
N THR A 78 -11.60 0.49 13.88
CA THR A 78 -12.81 1.22 14.32
C THR A 78 -13.92 1.26 13.27
N ARG A 79 -13.71 0.65 12.09
CA ARG A 79 -14.63 0.70 10.93
C ARG A 79 -14.95 2.12 10.43
N ARG A 80 -14.23 3.16 10.88
CA ARG A 80 -14.36 4.53 10.36
C ARG A 80 -14.07 4.62 8.87
N ILE A 81 -13.18 3.77 8.36
CA ILE A 81 -12.92 3.68 6.91
C ILE A 81 -14.20 3.39 6.10
N VAL A 82 -15.15 2.62 6.65
CA VAL A 82 -16.43 2.33 5.99
C VAL A 82 -17.32 3.58 5.95
N GLN A 83 -17.25 4.42 6.98
CA GLN A 83 -17.99 5.68 7.03
C GLN A 83 -17.39 6.74 6.10
N ASP A 84 -16.05 6.76 6.00
CA ASP A 84 -15.31 7.76 5.23
C ASP A 84 -15.24 7.42 3.74
N THR A 85 -15.22 6.12 3.37
CA THR A 85 -15.04 5.68 1.98
C THR A 85 -16.17 4.81 1.44
N GLY A 86 -17.11 4.36 2.25
CA GLY A 86 -18.16 3.41 1.83
C GLY A 86 -17.65 1.99 1.56
N ALA A 87 -16.37 1.69 1.82
CA ALA A 87 -15.77 0.40 1.52
C ALA A 87 -16.10 -0.66 2.59
N TYR A 88 -17.33 -1.18 2.57
CA TYR A 88 -17.85 -2.15 3.56
C TYR A 88 -17.02 -3.45 3.64
N TYR A 89 -16.38 -3.84 2.54
CA TYR A 89 -15.54 -5.04 2.45
C TYR A 89 -14.21 -4.89 3.18
N ILE A 90 -13.78 -3.66 3.51
CA ILE A 90 -12.55 -3.43 4.28
C ILE A 90 -12.82 -3.64 5.77
N ASN A 91 -12.25 -4.70 6.30
CA ASN A 91 -12.18 -5.05 7.71
C ASN A 91 -10.73 -5.45 8.05
N THR A 92 -10.44 -5.69 9.32
CA THR A 92 -9.08 -6.06 9.78
C THR A 92 -8.49 -7.26 9.01
N LEU A 93 -9.33 -8.24 8.65
CA LEU A 93 -8.92 -9.48 7.99
C LEU A 93 -8.75 -9.29 6.47
N SER A 94 -9.63 -8.56 5.81
CA SER A 94 -9.49 -8.28 4.38
C SER A 94 -8.36 -7.30 4.12
N ALA A 95 -8.16 -6.30 4.98
CA ALA A 95 -7.02 -5.39 4.91
C ALA A 95 -5.69 -6.16 5.03
N SER A 96 -5.58 -7.10 5.97
CA SER A 96 -4.37 -7.90 6.12
C SER A 96 -4.13 -8.79 4.89
N LEU A 97 -5.17 -9.45 4.37
CA LEU A 97 -5.07 -10.26 3.14
C LEU A 97 -4.61 -9.41 1.94
N ILE A 98 -5.21 -8.23 1.73
CA ILE A 98 -4.85 -7.33 0.63
C ILE A 98 -3.36 -6.93 0.74
N MET A 99 -2.89 -6.54 1.93
CA MET A 99 -1.49 -6.16 2.13
C MET A 99 -0.51 -7.33 1.92
N ILE A 100 -0.89 -8.56 2.31
CA ILE A 100 -0.08 -9.76 2.07
C ILE A 100 0.00 -10.06 0.56
N VAL A 101 -1.13 -10.02 -0.15
CA VAL A 101 -1.16 -10.23 -1.61
C VAL A 101 -0.28 -9.19 -2.32
N TRP A 102 -0.38 -7.92 -1.94
CA TRP A 102 0.48 -6.87 -2.48
C TRP A 102 1.96 -7.09 -2.20
N THR A 103 2.31 -7.53 -0.99
CA THR A 103 3.69 -7.87 -0.62
C THR A 103 4.26 -8.92 -1.57
N ILE A 104 3.51 -10.02 -1.79
CA ILE A 104 3.92 -11.12 -2.68
C ILE A 104 4.06 -10.61 -4.12
N LEU A 105 3.10 -9.82 -4.61
CA LEU A 105 3.13 -9.26 -5.96
C LEU A 105 4.34 -8.34 -6.17
N PHE A 106 4.62 -7.43 -5.23
CA PHE A 106 5.75 -6.50 -5.35
C PHE A 106 7.10 -7.21 -5.31
N LEU A 107 7.26 -8.18 -4.40
CA LEU A 107 8.49 -8.97 -4.34
C LEU A 107 8.66 -9.84 -5.59
N GLY A 108 7.60 -10.50 -6.05
CA GLY A 108 7.64 -11.33 -7.26
C GLY A 108 8.00 -10.51 -8.51
N LEU A 109 7.36 -9.35 -8.69
CA LEU A 109 7.71 -8.43 -9.78
C LEU A 109 9.14 -7.91 -9.66
N SER A 110 9.62 -7.65 -8.44
CA SER A 110 10.98 -7.18 -8.21
C SER A 110 12.02 -8.23 -8.61
N VAL A 111 11.78 -9.51 -8.31
CA VAL A 111 12.68 -10.62 -8.71
C VAL A 111 12.71 -10.74 -10.23
N ILE A 112 11.55 -10.81 -10.89
CA ILE A 112 11.47 -10.91 -12.35
C ILE A 112 12.15 -9.72 -13.03
N THR A 113 11.97 -8.51 -12.49
CA THR A 113 12.60 -7.29 -13.01
C THR A 113 14.12 -7.32 -12.83
N ALA A 114 14.61 -7.83 -11.70
CA ALA A 114 16.03 -7.97 -11.44
C ALA A 114 16.69 -9.00 -12.37
N GLU A 115 16.07 -10.18 -12.55
CA GLU A 115 16.56 -11.23 -13.47
C GLU A 115 16.67 -10.72 -14.91
N LYS A 116 15.62 -10.07 -15.42
CA LYS A 116 15.66 -9.47 -16.76
C LYS A 116 16.74 -8.41 -16.89
N ARG A 117 17.02 -7.65 -15.83
CA ARG A 117 18.05 -6.61 -15.86
C ARG A 117 19.46 -7.20 -15.97
N GLU A 118 19.70 -8.38 -15.40
CA GLU A 118 20.99 -9.09 -15.53
C GLU A 118 21.18 -9.69 -16.92
N GLU A 119 20.12 -10.15 -17.59
CA GLU A 119 20.20 -10.66 -18.98
C GLU A 119 20.63 -9.60 -20.02
N TYR A 120 20.52 -8.30 -19.70
CA TYR A 120 20.87 -7.20 -20.61
C TYR A 120 22.23 -6.54 -20.30
N ILE A 121 23.03 -7.08 -19.37
CA ILE A 121 24.40 -6.61 -19.04
C ILE A 121 25.42 -7.59 -19.60
#